data_AF-A0A2G1ZXF9-F1
#
_entry.id   AF-A0A2G1ZXF9-F1
#
_cell.length_a   1.000
_cell.length_b   1.000
_cell.length_c   1.000
_cell.angle_alpha   90.00
_cell.angle_beta   90.00
_cell.angle_gamma   90.00
#
_symmetry.space_group_name_H-M   'P 1'
#
loop_
_entity.id
_entity.type
_entity.pdbx_description
1 polymer ?
#
loop_
_entity_poly.entity_id
_entity_poly.type
_entity_poly.pdbx_seq_one_letter_code
_entity_poly.pdbx_strand_id
1 'polypeptide(L)'
;MNKFTNALVASLVLVTSITFAAKEGATTIKLYAAPDFSKVLATIPVNANLTSIIQKKDWVKVGDRTNGQVGWINTKQYRKAREAYDEPNIQTVYVNATENNEGKPTVNIIAYKNGKKLSDKEAKLFYKKMLKQQRIEQLTQRSYWRHANQMMRRQQQDMNQLLNDNFSNDDMRPVILMPGPVIMPKQPAAQEKTDTLNSKKVSAKVVRKRFSV
;
A
#
# COMPACT_ATOMS: atom_id res chain seq x y z
N MET A 1 14.62 43.53 31.96
CA MET A 1 15.51 42.40 31.61
C MET A 1 14.64 41.19 31.29
N ASN A 2 14.31 40.98 30.02
CA ASN A 2 13.46 39.86 29.58
C ASN A 2 14.35 38.80 28.94
N LYS A 3 14.50 37.65 29.60
CA LYS A 3 15.20 36.49 29.04
C LYS A 3 14.21 35.71 28.17
N PHE A 4 14.31 35.88 26.86
CA PHE A 4 13.61 35.02 25.89
C PHE A 4 14.34 33.68 25.80
N THR A 5 13.80 32.67 26.45
CA THR A 5 14.18 31.26 26.28
C THR A 5 13.58 30.75 24.97
N ASN A 6 14.40 30.70 23.92
CA ASN A 6 14.04 30.08 22.65
C ASN A 6 13.98 28.56 22.84
N ALA A 7 12.77 28.02 23.05
CA ALA A 7 12.54 26.58 23.00
C ALA A 7 12.56 26.12 21.53
N LEU A 8 13.55 25.31 21.19
CA LEU A 8 13.76 24.76 19.87
C LEU A 8 12.75 23.62 19.66
N VAL A 9 11.62 23.93 19.02
CA VAL A 9 10.58 22.93 18.69
C VAL A 9 11.09 22.06 17.53
N ALA A 10 11.57 20.87 17.86
CA ALA A 10 11.94 19.86 16.86
C ALA A 10 10.67 19.18 16.33
N SER A 11 10.22 19.58 15.14
CA SER A 11 9.09 18.92 14.44
C SER A 11 9.59 17.68 13.70
N LEU A 12 9.23 16.49 14.18
CA LEU A 12 9.54 15.21 13.53
C LEU A 12 8.38 14.82 12.60
N VAL A 13 8.57 14.92 11.28
CA VAL A 13 7.57 14.49 10.29
C VAL A 13 7.85 13.05 9.88
N LEU A 14 7.04 12.10 10.37
CA LEU A 14 7.13 10.69 10.04
C LEU A 14 6.17 10.36 8.89
N VAL A 15 6.72 10.18 7.67
CA VAL A 15 5.94 9.81 6.47
C VAL A 15 5.99 8.30 6.31
N THR A 16 5.00 7.57 6.83
CA THR A 16 4.84 6.13 6.58
C THR A 16 3.76 5.91 5.53
N SER A 17 4.18 5.50 4.34
CA SER A 17 3.30 5.09 3.24
C SER A 17 2.80 3.65 3.50
N ILE A 18 1.59 3.48 4.04
CA ILE A 18 0.97 2.16 4.15
C ILE A 18 0.10 1.95 2.91
N THR A 19 0.56 1.12 1.97
CA THR A 19 -0.26 0.64 0.85
C THR A 19 -1.20 -0.44 1.35
N PHE A 20 -2.45 -0.08 1.63
CA PHE A 20 -3.51 -1.05 1.86
C PHE A 20 -3.95 -1.66 0.54
N ALA A 21 -3.92 -3.00 0.44
CA ALA A 21 -4.64 -3.72 -0.62
C ALA A 21 -6.14 -3.46 -0.41
N ALA A 22 -6.70 -2.54 -1.19
CA ALA A 22 -8.08 -2.17 -1.05
C ALA A 22 -8.99 -3.35 -1.41
N LYS A 23 -9.99 -3.57 -0.55
CA LYS A 23 -11.12 -4.44 -0.84
C LYS A 23 -11.73 -4.00 -2.17
N GLU A 24 -11.57 -4.82 -3.21
CA GLU A 24 -12.16 -4.63 -4.53
C GLU A 24 -13.67 -4.41 -4.35
N GLY A 25 -14.10 -3.15 -4.41
CA GLY A 25 -15.50 -2.87 -4.68
C GLY A 25 -15.70 -3.34 -6.11
N ALA A 26 -16.28 -4.52 -6.30
CA ALA A 26 -16.44 -5.13 -7.61
C ALA A 26 -17.16 -4.14 -8.53
N THR A 27 -16.41 -3.42 -9.35
CA THR A 27 -16.94 -2.56 -10.40
C THR A 27 -17.60 -3.49 -11.39
N THR A 28 -18.92 -3.37 -11.53
CA THR A 28 -19.70 -4.23 -12.41
C THR A 28 -20.08 -3.50 -13.69
N ILE A 29 -20.30 -4.29 -14.73
CA ILE A 29 -20.77 -3.86 -16.04
C ILE A 29 -22.04 -4.64 -16.38
N LYS A 30 -22.95 -3.98 -17.10
CA LYS A 30 -24.21 -4.60 -17.52
C LYS A 30 -24.03 -5.22 -18.89
N LEU A 31 -24.47 -6.46 -19.03
CA LEU A 31 -24.53 -7.20 -20.28
C LEU A 31 -25.96 -7.10 -20.84
N TYR A 32 -26.11 -6.72 -22.09
CA TYR A 32 -27.40 -6.44 -22.74
C TYR A 32 -27.73 -7.46 -23.83
N ALA A 33 -29.02 -7.65 -24.10
CA ALA A 33 -29.47 -8.54 -25.19
C ALA A 33 -29.20 -7.95 -26.58
N ALA A 34 -29.26 -6.62 -26.70
CA ALA A 34 -29.10 -5.86 -27.93
C ALA A 34 -28.30 -4.56 -27.68
N PRO A 35 -27.71 -3.94 -28.73
CA PRO A 35 -26.88 -2.73 -28.62
C PRO A 35 -27.70 -1.43 -28.50
N ASP A 36 -28.70 -1.41 -27.62
CA ASP A 36 -29.70 -0.34 -27.50
C ASP A 36 -30.25 -0.13 -26.07
N PHE A 37 -29.53 -0.61 -25.05
CA PHE A 37 -29.95 -0.55 -23.63
C PHE A 37 -31.31 -1.19 -23.30
N SER A 38 -31.95 -1.91 -24.22
CA SER A 38 -33.33 -2.40 -24.08
C SER A 38 -33.53 -3.42 -22.95
N LYS A 39 -32.65 -4.43 -22.86
CA LYS A 39 -32.77 -5.53 -21.88
C LYS A 39 -31.41 -5.92 -21.31
N VAL A 40 -31.28 -5.85 -19.99
CA VAL A 40 -30.10 -6.35 -19.26
C VAL A 40 -30.25 -7.87 -19.08
N LEU A 41 -29.28 -8.64 -19.56
CA LEU A 41 -29.18 -10.09 -19.38
C LEU A 41 -28.49 -10.45 -18.06
N ALA A 42 -27.41 -9.74 -17.73
CA ALA A 42 -26.61 -10.00 -16.55
C ALA A 42 -25.84 -8.76 -16.09
N THR A 43 -25.39 -8.79 -14.84
CA THR A 43 -24.42 -7.84 -14.30
C THR A 43 -23.18 -8.63 -13.93
N ILE A 44 -22.06 -8.32 -14.58
CA ILE A 44 -20.82 -9.09 -14.49
C ILE A 44 -19.69 -8.20 -13.93
N PRO A 45 -18.68 -8.75 -13.26
CA PRO A 45 -17.56 -7.95 -12.79
C PRO A 45 -16.70 -7.47 -13.98
N VAL A 46 -16.07 -6.30 -13.87
CA VAL A 46 -15.29 -5.72 -14.98
C VAL A 46 -14.04 -6.53 -15.34
N ASN A 47 -13.54 -7.33 -14.39
CA ASN A 47 -12.42 -8.25 -14.56
C ASN A 47 -12.88 -9.66 -15.01
N ALA A 48 -14.13 -9.82 -15.43
CA ALA A 48 -14.61 -11.07 -16.02
C ALA A 48 -13.79 -11.44 -17.28
N ASN A 49 -13.65 -12.75 -17.51
CA ASN A 49 -12.90 -13.29 -18.64
C ASN A 49 -13.75 -13.24 -19.93
N LEU A 50 -13.79 -12.08 -20.56
CA LEU A 50 -14.62 -11.79 -21.73
C LEU A 50 -13.82 -11.89 -23.03
N THR A 51 -14.40 -12.57 -24.02
CA THR A 51 -13.90 -12.56 -25.40
C THR A 51 -14.79 -11.66 -26.24
N SER A 52 -14.18 -10.70 -26.94
CA SER A 52 -14.87 -9.88 -27.95
C SER A 52 -15.18 -10.70 -29.19
N ILE A 53 -16.41 -10.59 -29.70
CA ILE A 53 -16.89 -11.30 -30.88
C ILE A 53 -17.09 -10.33 -32.05
N ILE A 54 -17.92 -9.29 -31.86
CA ILE A 54 -18.26 -8.30 -32.90
C ILE A 54 -18.35 -6.91 -32.27
N GLN A 55 -17.91 -5.88 -32.98
CA GLN A 55 -18.06 -4.48 -32.57
C GLN A 55 -19.04 -3.74 -33.49
N LYS A 56 -19.94 -2.93 -32.89
CA LYS A 56 -20.90 -2.06 -33.60
C LYS A 56 -20.98 -0.70 -32.89
N LYS A 57 -20.35 0.32 -33.45
CA LYS A 57 -20.28 1.69 -32.86
C LYS A 57 -19.76 1.64 -31.40
N ASP A 58 -20.54 2.17 -30.46
CA ASP A 58 -20.27 2.20 -29.02
C ASP A 58 -20.58 0.87 -28.29
N TRP A 59 -20.77 -0.22 -29.03
CA TRP A 59 -21.16 -1.52 -28.48
C TRP A 59 -20.24 -2.62 -28.94
N VAL A 60 -19.93 -3.54 -28.03
CA VAL A 60 -19.16 -4.75 -28.31
C VAL A 60 -19.96 -5.95 -27.84
N LYS A 61 -20.18 -6.91 -28.73
CA LYS A 61 -20.72 -8.22 -28.41
C LYS A 61 -19.59 -9.05 -27.83
N VAL A 62 -19.79 -9.54 -26.62
CA VAL A 62 -18.82 -10.36 -25.89
C VAL A 62 -19.42 -11.69 -25.48
N GLY A 63 -18.57 -12.69 -25.27
CA GLY A 63 -18.91 -13.93 -24.58
C GLY A 63 -18.07 -14.10 -23.31
N ASP A 64 -18.71 -14.49 -22.21
CA ASP A 64 -18.03 -14.90 -20.98
C ASP A 64 -17.52 -16.34 -21.15
N ARG A 65 -16.20 -16.52 -21.00
CA ARG A 65 -15.55 -17.83 -21.18
C ARG A 65 -15.85 -18.81 -20.06
N THR A 66 -16.38 -18.35 -18.92
CA THR A 66 -16.62 -19.16 -17.73
C THR A 66 -17.96 -19.90 -17.82
N ASN A 67 -19.00 -19.21 -18.32
CA ASN A 67 -20.37 -19.74 -18.36
C ASN A 67 -20.96 -19.78 -19.79
N GLY A 68 -20.23 -19.27 -20.80
CA GLY A 68 -20.69 -19.22 -22.19
C GLY A 68 -21.74 -18.14 -22.48
N GLN A 69 -22.08 -17.27 -21.53
CA GLN A 69 -23.09 -16.24 -21.71
C GLN A 69 -22.63 -15.20 -22.73
N VAL A 70 -23.49 -14.87 -23.69
CA VAL A 70 -23.21 -13.90 -24.75
C VAL A 70 -24.14 -12.71 -24.64
N GLY A 71 -23.60 -11.51 -24.83
CA GLY A 71 -24.39 -10.28 -24.89
C GLY A 71 -23.59 -9.06 -25.32
N TRP A 72 -24.21 -7.89 -25.26
CA TRP A 72 -23.64 -6.61 -25.67
C TRP A 72 -23.22 -5.78 -24.48
N ILE A 73 -22.06 -5.15 -24.56
CA ILE A 73 -21.56 -4.22 -23.56
C ILE A 73 -21.36 -2.86 -24.23
N ASN A 74 -21.80 -1.80 -23.55
CA ASN A 74 -21.51 -0.45 -23.98
C ASN A 74 -20.06 -0.08 -23.63
N THR A 75 -19.27 0.34 -24.62
CA THR A 75 -17.84 0.62 -24.45
C THR A 75 -17.56 1.80 -23.52
N LYS A 76 -18.45 2.81 -23.46
CA LYS A 76 -18.31 3.95 -22.54
C LYS A 76 -18.53 3.52 -21.10
N GLN A 77 -19.56 2.71 -20.85
CA GLN A 77 -19.80 2.10 -19.54
C GLN A 77 -18.63 1.23 -19.11
N TYR A 78 -18.14 0.35 -19.99
CA TYR A 78 -17.00 -0.52 -19.71
C TYR A 78 -15.76 0.28 -19.34
N ARG A 79 -15.41 1.29 -20.14
CA ARG A 79 -14.26 2.15 -19.89
C ARG A 79 -14.34 2.84 -18.54
N LYS A 80 -15.49 3.43 -18.20
CA LYS A 80 -15.70 4.07 -16.90
C LYS A 80 -15.59 3.10 -15.72
N ALA A 81 -16.16 1.89 -15.89
CA ALA A 81 -16.03 0.84 -14.87
C ALA A 81 -14.57 0.36 -14.74
N ARG A 82 -13.85 0.29 -15.85
CA ARG A 82 -12.45 -0.13 -15.91
C ARG A 82 -11.53 0.92 -15.30
N GLU A 83 -11.72 2.20 -15.60
CA GLU A 83 -11.02 3.31 -14.95
C GLU A 83 -11.23 3.28 -13.43
N ALA A 84 -12.48 3.07 -12.98
CA ALA A 84 -12.76 2.94 -11.55
C ALA A 84 -12.14 1.68 -10.90
N TYR A 85 -11.88 0.63 -11.67
CA TYR A 85 -11.22 -0.60 -11.22
C TYR A 85 -9.69 -0.45 -11.16
N ASP A 86 -9.12 0.15 -12.20
CA ASP A 86 -7.69 0.35 -12.35
C ASP A 86 -7.17 1.54 -11.51
N GLU A 87 -8.06 2.44 -11.04
CA GLU A 87 -7.70 3.50 -10.10
C GLU A 87 -7.07 2.88 -8.85
N PRO A 88 -5.74 3.04 -8.63
CA PRO A 88 -5.12 2.50 -7.45
C PRO A 88 -5.74 3.22 -6.26
N ASN A 89 -6.33 2.45 -5.34
CA ASN A 89 -6.89 2.99 -4.11
C ASN A 89 -5.76 3.35 -3.15
N ILE A 90 -4.93 4.32 -3.57
CA ILE A 90 -3.79 4.81 -2.83
C ILE A 90 -4.36 5.67 -1.71
N GLN A 91 -4.17 5.18 -0.50
CA GLN A 91 -4.52 5.88 0.72
C GLN A 91 -3.21 6.33 1.36
N THR A 92 -2.98 7.64 1.38
CA THR A 92 -1.81 8.23 2.04
C THR A 92 -2.30 9.01 3.23
N VAL A 93 -1.72 8.75 4.40
CA VAL A 93 -2.02 9.52 5.62
C VAL A 93 -0.77 10.26 6.03
N TYR A 94 -0.93 11.57 6.17
CA TYR A 94 0.02 12.45 6.82
C TYR A 94 -0.53 12.75 8.22
N VAL A 95 0.20 12.31 9.23
CA VAL A 95 -0.11 12.64 10.61
C VAL A 95 0.89 13.70 11.04
N ASN A 96 0.42 14.93 11.26
CA ASN A 96 1.23 15.97 11.85
C ASN A 96 0.81 16.12 13.33
N ALA A 97 1.75 15.93 14.25
CA ALA A 97 1.52 16.16 15.67
C ALA A 97 2.29 17.41 16.08
N THR A 98 1.56 18.45 16.48
CA THR A 98 2.12 19.70 16.98
C THR A 98 1.77 19.85 18.45
N GLU A 99 2.73 20.18 19.29
CA GLU A 99 2.48 20.47 20.70
C GLU A 99 1.83 21.86 20.83
N ASN A 100 0.74 21.98 21.60
CA ASN A 100 0.14 23.27 21.89
C ASN A 100 0.89 23.97 23.04
N ASN A 101 0.58 25.25 23.29
CA ASN A 101 1.17 26.03 24.38
C ASN A 101 0.95 25.44 25.79
N GLU A 102 0.08 24.43 25.93
CA GLU A 102 -0.19 23.71 27.18
C GLU A 102 0.60 22.40 27.29
N GLY A 103 1.50 22.09 26.37
CA GLY A 103 2.23 20.82 26.33
C GLY A 103 1.38 19.62 25.89
N LYS A 104 0.17 19.86 25.36
CA LYS A 104 -0.71 18.80 24.85
C LYS A 104 -0.50 18.61 23.35
N PRO A 105 -0.31 17.36 22.88
CA PRO A 105 -0.17 17.10 21.45
C PRO A 105 -1.51 17.34 20.73
N THR A 106 -1.50 18.28 19.80
CA THR A 106 -2.58 18.51 18.84
C THR A 106 -2.26 17.74 17.56
N VAL A 107 -3.08 16.72 17.26
CA VAL A 107 -2.86 15.87 16.09
C VAL A 107 -3.70 16.37 14.92
N ASN A 108 -3.02 16.93 13.92
CA ASN A 108 -3.59 17.31 12.63
C ASN A 108 -3.42 16.14 11.64
N ILE A 109 -4.53 15.47 11.34
CA ILE A 109 -4.56 14.31 10.46
C ILE A 109 -5.00 14.78 9.08
N ILE A 110 -4.11 14.68 8.09
CA ILE A 110 -4.41 14.96 6.70
C ILE A 110 -4.32 13.64 5.93
N ALA A 111 -5.44 13.16 5.42
CA ALA A 111 -5.49 11.93 4.64
C ALA A 111 -5.88 12.24 3.18
N TYR A 112 -5.29 11.49 2.25
CA TYR A 112 -5.60 11.54 0.83
C TYR A 112 -6.08 10.17 0.37
N LYS A 113 -7.06 10.17 -0.53
CA LYS A 113 -7.55 8.98 -1.22
C LYS A 113 -7.61 9.28 -2.71
N ASN A 114 -6.87 8.51 -3.51
CA ASN A 114 -6.76 8.70 -4.97
C ASN A 114 -6.35 10.15 -5.32
N GLY A 115 -5.37 10.71 -4.59
CA GLY A 115 -4.89 12.08 -4.78
C GLY A 115 -5.82 13.19 -4.27
N LYS A 116 -7.04 12.87 -3.83
CA LYS A 116 -7.99 13.85 -3.27
C LYS A 116 -7.89 13.89 -1.75
N LYS A 117 -7.82 15.08 -1.17
CA LYS A 117 -7.84 15.28 0.28
C LYS A 117 -9.20 14.82 0.84
N LEU A 118 -9.18 13.96 1.86
CA LEU A 118 -10.36 13.54 2.59
C LEU A 118 -10.87 14.67 3.50
N SER A 119 -12.17 14.66 3.79
CA SER A 119 -12.71 15.56 4.83
C SER A 119 -12.12 15.24 6.20
N ASP A 120 -12.08 16.20 7.12
CA ASP A 120 -11.50 16.00 8.46
C ASP A 120 -12.18 14.85 9.23
N LYS A 121 -13.50 14.69 9.04
CA LYS A 121 -14.28 13.59 9.63
C LYS A 121 -13.85 12.23 9.07
N GLU A 122 -13.69 12.13 7.75
CA GLU A 122 -13.22 10.92 7.09
C GLU A 122 -11.77 10.62 7.44
N ALA A 123 -10.89 11.62 7.48
CA ALA A 123 -9.49 11.48 7.87
C ALA A 123 -9.35 10.95 9.31
N LYS A 124 -10.11 11.49 10.27
CA LYS A 124 -10.15 10.99 11.65
C LYS A 124 -10.67 9.56 11.74
N LEU A 125 -11.72 9.22 11.00
CA LEU A 125 -12.28 7.87 10.98
C LEU A 125 -11.31 6.88 10.35
N PHE A 126 -10.63 7.30 9.28
CA PHE A 126 -9.58 6.53 8.64
C PHE A 126 -8.42 6.23 9.60
N TYR A 127 -7.91 7.26 10.27
CA TYR A 127 -6.85 7.13 11.26
C TYR A 127 -7.23 6.18 12.41
N LYS A 128 -8.47 6.26 12.92
CA LYS A 128 -8.95 5.31 13.95
C LYS A 128 -8.93 3.85 13.46
N LYS A 129 -9.32 3.61 12.21
CA LYS A 129 -9.25 2.26 11.61
C LYS A 129 -7.80 1.78 11.49
N MET A 130 -6.90 2.66 11.04
CA MET A 130 -5.47 2.37 10.96
C MET A 130 -4.89 1.98 12.33
N LEU A 131 -5.17 2.76 13.38
CA LEU A 131 -4.72 2.44 14.75
C LEU A 131 -5.26 1.08 15.24
N LYS A 132 -6.53 0.78 14.94
CA LYS A 132 -7.13 -0.51 15.28
C LYS A 132 -6.41 -1.66 14.56
N GLN A 133 -6.11 -1.47 13.28
CA GLN A 133 -5.40 -2.47 12.47
C GLN A 133 -3.97 -2.68 12.95
N GLN A 134 -3.22 -1.61 13.24
CA GLN A 134 -1.87 -1.72 13.81
C GLN A 134 -1.87 -2.49 15.13
N ARG A 135 -2.87 -2.27 16.00
CA ARG A 135 -2.99 -3.04 17.25
C ARG A 135 -3.22 -4.53 16.99
N ILE A 136 -4.07 -4.87 16.01
CA ILE A 136 -4.31 -6.27 15.61
C ILE A 136 -3.01 -6.88 15.08
N GLU A 137 -2.31 -6.20 14.18
CA GLU A 137 -1.05 -6.67 13.61
C GLU A 137 0.02 -6.89 14.69
N GLN A 138 0.15 -5.96 15.65
CA GLN A 138 1.06 -6.13 16.80
C GLN A 138 0.70 -7.36 17.65
N LEU A 139 -0.58 -7.61 17.89
CA LEU A 139 -1.03 -8.79 18.64
C LEU A 139 -0.74 -10.08 17.88
N THR A 140 -1.02 -10.10 16.57
CA THR A 140 -0.71 -11.22 15.68
C THR A 140 0.79 -11.49 15.64
N GLN A 141 1.62 -10.46 15.47
CA GLN A 141 3.08 -10.58 15.51
C GLN A 141 3.56 -11.12 16.85
N ARG A 142 3.05 -10.62 17.99
CA ARG A 142 3.38 -11.17 19.32
C ARG A 142 2.98 -12.63 19.45
N SER A 143 1.84 -13.04 18.88
CA SER A 143 1.43 -14.44 18.87
C SER A 143 2.37 -15.30 18.03
N TYR A 144 2.72 -14.83 16.83
CA TYR A 144 3.69 -15.48 15.96
C TYR A 144 5.05 -15.65 16.65
N TRP A 145 5.58 -14.59 17.27
CA TRP A 145 6.85 -14.63 18.00
C TRP A 145 6.82 -15.62 19.18
N ARG A 146 5.72 -15.68 19.93
CA ARG A 146 5.57 -16.68 21.00
C ARG A 146 5.63 -18.10 20.44
N HIS A 147 4.95 -18.36 19.33
CA HIS A 147 4.94 -19.67 18.70
C HIS A 147 6.32 -20.04 18.10
N ALA A 148 6.96 -19.10 17.40
CA ALA A 148 8.31 -19.25 16.88
C ALA A 148 9.33 -19.55 17.98
N ASN A 149 9.28 -18.81 19.10
CA ASN A 149 10.14 -19.06 20.25
C ASN A 149 9.90 -20.42 20.90
N GLN A 150 8.65 -20.90 20.95
CA GLN A 150 8.35 -22.25 21.43
C GLN A 150 8.93 -23.32 20.51
N MET A 151 8.80 -23.15 19.18
CA MET A 151 9.39 -24.07 18.21
C MET A 151 10.92 -24.10 18.31
N MET A 152 11.58 -22.94 18.41
CA MET A 152 13.03 -22.87 18.59
C MET A 152 13.49 -23.54 19.89
N ARG A 153 12.75 -23.36 21.00
CA ARG A 153 13.06 -24.04 22.27
C ARG A 153 12.93 -25.55 22.15
N ARG A 154 11.89 -26.05 21.48
CA ARG A 154 11.73 -27.49 21.22
C ARG A 154 12.87 -28.02 20.36
N GLN A 155 13.20 -27.34 19.26
CA GLN A 155 14.32 -27.72 18.41
C GLN A 155 15.66 -27.75 19.16
N GLN A 156 15.91 -26.77 20.04
CA GLN A 156 17.11 -26.78 20.89
C GLN A 156 17.09 -27.95 21.90
N GLN A 157 15.93 -28.27 22.48
CA GLN A 157 15.80 -29.41 23.38
C GLN A 157 16.04 -30.74 22.64
N ASP A 158 15.43 -30.93 21.48
CA ASP A 158 15.61 -32.12 20.64
C ASP A 158 17.07 -32.26 20.20
N MET A 159 17.72 -31.15 19.82
CA MET A 159 19.14 -31.14 19.49
C MET A 159 20.01 -31.51 20.70
N ASN A 160 19.72 -30.96 21.88
CA ASN A 160 20.46 -31.27 23.09
C ASN A 160 20.26 -32.75 23.51
N GLN A 161 19.08 -33.32 23.28
CA GLN A 161 18.83 -34.74 23.49
C GLN A 161 19.67 -35.60 22.53
N LEU A 162 19.65 -35.30 21.23
CA LEU A 162 20.47 -36.01 20.24
C LEU A 162 21.97 -35.92 20.55
N LEU A 163 22.44 -34.79 21.07
CA LEU A 163 23.82 -34.63 21.51
C LEU A 163 24.08 -35.48 22.76
N ASN A 164 23.24 -35.44 23.79
CA ASN A 164 23.45 -36.23 25.00
C ASN A 164 23.38 -37.75 24.77
N ASP A 165 22.45 -38.21 23.93
CA ASP A 165 22.24 -39.63 23.64
C ASP A 165 23.35 -40.21 22.76
N ASN A 166 23.92 -39.44 21.82
CA ASN A 166 25.01 -39.91 20.97
C ASN A 166 26.40 -39.81 21.63
N PHE A 167 26.59 -38.91 22.61
CA PHE A 167 27.89 -38.74 23.29
C PHE A 167 28.11 -39.69 24.48
N SER A 168 27.12 -40.48 24.86
CA SER A 168 27.26 -41.49 25.92
C SER A 168 27.73 -42.87 25.41
N ASN A 169 27.87 -43.04 24.09
CA ASN A 169 28.56 -44.17 23.47
C ASN A 169 29.93 -43.70 22.94
N ASP A 170 31.01 -44.17 23.56
CA ASP A 170 32.41 -43.68 23.48
C ASP A 170 33.08 -43.71 22.08
N ASP A 171 32.38 -44.06 21.00
CA ASP A 171 33.00 -44.37 19.70
C ASP A 171 32.60 -43.47 18.52
N MET A 172 31.77 -42.44 18.70
CA MET A 172 31.40 -41.55 17.60
C MET A 172 31.75 -40.09 17.88
N ARG A 173 32.93 -39.68 17.41
CA ARG A 173 33.32 -38.27 17.31
C ARG A 173 32.37 -37.56 16.33
N PRO A 174 31.63 -36.51 16.73
CA PRO A 174 30.74 -35.83 15.81
C PRO A 174 31.53 -35.14 14.70
N VAL A 175 31.15 -35.40 13.45
CA VAL A 175 31.56 -34.57 12.32
C VAL A 175 30.75 -33.28 12.39
N ILE A 176 31.37 -32.21 12.87
CA ILE A 176 30.78 -30.87 12.86
C ILE A 176 30.76 -30.40 11.39
N LEU A 177 29.66 -30.66 10.69
CA LEU A 177 29.34 -29.97 9.44
C LEU A 177 28.96 -28.53 9.79
N MET A 178 29.96 -27.66 9.93
CA MET A 178 29.72 -26.22 10.02
C MET A 178 29.00 -25.81 8.73
N PRO A 179 27.84 -25.14 8.79
CA PRO A 179 27.22 -24.59 7.60
C PRO A 179 28.26 -23.67 6.96
N GLY A 180 28.69 -24.02 5.74
CA GLY A 180 29.61 -23.21 4.98
C GLY A 180 29.11 -21.76 4.92
N PRO A 181 30.01 -20.77 4.90
CA PRO A 181 29.61 -19.36 4.88
C PRO A 181 28.57 -19.16 3.77
N VAL A 182 27.40 -18.66 4.15
CA VAL A 182 26.40 -18.22 3.17
C VAL A 182 27.06 -17.06 2.43
N ILE A 183 27.59 -17.34 1.24
CA ILE A 183 28.10 -16.32 0.33
C ILE A 183 26.88 -15.51 -0.08
N MET A 184 26.60 -14.46 0.67
CA MET A 184 25.59 -13.50 0.24
C MET A 184 26.05 -12.94 -1.10
N PRO A 185 25.21 -12.97 -2.15
CA PRO A 185 25.56 -12.33 -3.40
C PRO A 185 25.88 -10.88 -3.09
N LYS A 186 27.12 -10.48 -3.43
CA LYS A 186 27.64 -9.13 -3.24
C LYS A 186 26.59 -8.15 -3.75
N GLN A 187 25.93 -7.46 -2.81
CA GLN A 187 24.90 -6.49 -3.13
C GLN A 187 25.53 -5.48 -4.10
N PRO A 188 25.00 -5.34 -5.34
CA PRO A 188 25.59 -4.46 -6.32
C PRO A 188 25.65 -3.06 -5.72
N ALA A 189 26.85 -2.50 -5.64
CA ALA A 189 27.07 -1.17 -5.11
C ALA A 189 26.09 -0.22 -5.79
N ALA A 190 25.25 0.43 -4.97
CA ALA A 190 24.34 1.45 -5.46
C ALA A 190 25.18 2.49 -6.19
N GLN A 191 25.01 2.58 -7.51
CA GLN A 191 25.62 3.61 -8.31
C GLN A 191 25.02 4.94 -7.85
N GLU A 192 25.81 5.68 -7.10
CA GLU A 192 25.54 7.06 -6.68
C GLU A 192 25.51 7.93 -7.95
N LYS A 193 24.33 8.06 -8.55
CA LYS A 193 24.10 9.06 -9.61
C LYS A 193 24.11 10.43 -8.95
N THR A 194 25.26 11.08 -9.02
CA THR A 194 25.41 12.51 -8.77
C THR A 194 24.76 13.28 -9.93
N ASP A 195 23.44 13.46 -9.85
CA ASP A 195 22.73 14.40 -10.72
C ASP A 195 23.17 15.82 -10.35
N THR A 196 24.04 16.38 -11.19
CA THR A 196 24.49 17.77 -11.15
C THR A 196 23.31 18.66 -11.57
N LEU A 197 22.60 19.19 -10.58
CA LEU A 197 21.49 20.12 -10.78
C LEU A 197 22.03 21.45 -11.34
N ASN A 198 21.96 21.60 -12.65
CA ASN A 198 22.35 22.81 -13.37
C ASN A 198 21.30 23.92 -13.11
N SER A 199 21.58 24.79 -12.15
CA SER A 199 20.70 25.90 -11.75
C SER A 199 20.66 27.01 -12.82
N LYS A 200 19.72 26.89 -13.75
CA LYS A 200 19.43 27.96 -14.72
C LYS A 200 18.67 29.08 -14.01
N LYS A 201 19.38 30.16 -13.66
CA LYS A 201 18.83 31.45 -13.19
C LYS A 201 17.73 31.94 -14.13
N VAL A 202 16.47 31.85 -13.71
CA VAL A 202 15.35 32.56 -14.36
C VAL A 202 15.25 33.93 -13.70
N SER A 203 15.69 34.97 -14.42
CA SER A 203 15.47 36.36 -14.03
C SER A 203 14.00 36.72 -14.26
N ALA A 204 13.26 36.94 -13.17
CA ALA A 204 11.91 37.47 -13.21
C ALA A 204 11.94 38.97 -13.50
N LYS A 205 11.46 39.35 -14.69
CA LYS A 205 11.26 40.74 -15.12
C LYS A 205 9.98 41.28 -14.47
N VAL A 206 10.12 42.07 -13.41
CA VAL A 206 9.01 42.75 -12.72
C VAL A 206 8.51 43.90 -13.60
N VAL A 207 7.30 43.75 -14.16
CA VAL A 207 6.58 44.82 -14.86
C VAL A 207 5.67 45.54 -13.86
N ARG A 208 6.05 46.75 -13.45
CA ARG A 208 5.18 47.66 -12.68
C ARG A 208 4.26 48.40 -13.66
N LYS A 209 2.96 48.10 -13.64
CA LYS A 209 1.93 48.97 -14.22
C LYS A 209 1.67 50.13 -13.26
N ARG A 210 1.93 51.36 -13.71
CA ARG A 210 1.46 52.59 -13.07
C ARG A 210 -0.03 52.77 -13.39
N PHE A 211 -0.85 52.90 -12.38
CA PHE A 211 -2.18 53.51 -12.50
C PHE A 211 -2.00 55.01 -12.26
N SER A 212 -2.48 55.83 -13.19
CA SER A 212 -2.68 57.26 -12.99
C SER A 212 -4.14 57.47 -12.60
N VAL A 213 -4.33 58.37 -11.64
CA VAL A 213 -5.61 58.89 -11.12
C VAL A 213 -6.29 59.76 -12.17
#